data_AF-A0A4U0NGQ0-F1
#
_entry.id   AF-A0A4U0NGQ0-F1
#
_cell.length_a   1.000
_cell.length_b   1.000
_cell.length_c   1.000
_cell.angle_alpha   90.00
_cell.angle_beta   90.00
_cell.angle_gamma   90.00
#
_symmetry.space_group_name_H-M   'P 1'
#
loop_
_entity.id
_entity.type
_entity.pdbx_description
1 polymer ?
#
loop_
_entity_poly.entity_id
_entity_poly.type
_entity_poly.pdbx_seq_one_letter_code
_entity_poly.pdbx_strand_id
1 'polypeptide(L)'
;MRFLFPLYICFWFSGFGQQIEHRLILFGDAGEMNKQQDNLITEASKFALPGKTSVFFLGDNIYPSGMGITDDEAQESSAILRSQYTAFRQVGLPVTFIAGNHDWDKSGPNGLEKLKLQADFINGQHDAALRFIPEAGIPGPYIESVSDKITVILYDSEYWLFPYHDNLDSALNGKVRVQFLDSIATGVGDTEDKTVLILSHHPMRSFGEHAVRFSWKDHIFPLTRKWKNFYLPLPVLGSVYPVLRSTVFKSPEDLSHPTYKNLIRDISTAVENHKNVIFVSGHDHGLQYIVDKNFRQIVSGSGSKTSFIHSGKTLKYKYNKQGFCILDCLDNASLNVSFYIFKDDKILKSFEDVIKHE
;
A
#
# COMPACT_ATOMS: atom_id res chain seq x y z
N MET A 1 44.31 38.17 -49.79
CA MET A 1 43.05 37.55 -49.33
C MET A 1 43.25 37.04 -47.91
N ARG A 2 42.68 37.72 -46.90
CA ARG A 2 42.65 37.22 -45.52
C ARG A 2 41.41 36.34 -45.37
N PHE A 3 41.60 35.04 -45.17
CA PHE A 3 40.52 34.10 -44.89
C PHE A 3 40.08 34.27 -43.42
N LEU A 4 38.86 34.74 -43.22
CA LEU A 4 38.16 34.71 -41.93
C LEU A 4 37.54 33.31 -41.79
N PHE A 5 38.04 32.50 -40.86
CA PHE A 5 37.39 31.27 -40.43
C PHE A 5 36.29 31.61 -39.42
N PRO A 6 35.02 31.21 -39.66
CA PRO A 6 33.97 31.36 -38.66
C PRO A 6 34.18 30.34 -37.54
N LEU A 7 34.40 30.84 -36.32
CA LEU A 7 34.48 30.03 -35.11
C LEU A 7 33.04 29.62 -34.73
N TYR A 8 32.66 28.38 -35.05
CA TYR A 8 31.40 27.81 -34.57
C TYR A 8 31.55 27.43 -33.10
N ILE A 9 30.98 28.24 -32.21
CA ILE A 9 30.85 27.92 -30.79
C ILE A 9 29.66 26.96 -30.65
N CYS A 10 29.95 25.67 -30.52
CA CYS A 10 28.96 24.67 -30.12
C CYS A 10 28.62 24.87 -28.64
N PHE A 11 27.44 25.43 -28.36
CA PHE A 11 26.84 25.38 -27.02
C PHE A 11 26.37 23.95 -26.75
N TRP A 12 27.13 23.24 -25.91
CA TRP A 12 26.67 22.00 -25.32
C TRP A 12 25.66 22.33 -24.23
N PHE A 13 24.38 22.22 -24.55
CA PHE A 13 23.34 22.14 -23.52
C PHE A 13 23.41 20.75 -22.91
N SER A 14 24.15 20.60 -21.81
CA SER A 14 24.00 19.46 -20.91
C SER A 14 22.64 19.59 -20.22
N GLY A 15 21.60 19.00 -20.81
CA GLY A 15 20.36 18.75 -20.09
C GLY A 15 20.67 17.75 -18.97
N PHE A 16 20.75 18.21 -17.72
CA PHE A 16 20.79 17.32 -16.57
C PHE A 16 19.44 16.61 -16.47
N GLY A 17 19.38 15.34 -16.89
CA GLY A 17 18.25 14.47 -16.58
C GLY A 17 18.25 14.14 -15.09
N GLN A 18 17.08 14.20 -14.44
CA GLN A 18 16.94 13.85 -13.02
C GLN A 18 17.37 12.41 -12.78
N GLN A 19 18.21 12.19 -11.77
CA GLN A 19 18.70 10.87 -11.42
C GLN A 19 17.75 10.18 -10.43
N ILE A 20 17.51 8.87 -10.64
CA ILE A 20 16.82 8.03 -9.66
C ILE A 20 17.81 7.74 -8.52
N GLU A 21 17.49 8.24 -7.32
CA GLU A 21 18.21 7.94 -6.08
C GLU A 21 17.84 6.55 -5.56
N HIS A 22 16.54 6.27 -5.51
CA HIS A 22 16.00 5.01 -5.00
C HIS A 22 14.69 4.65 -5.70
N ARG A 23 14.35 3.36 -5.72
CA ARG A 23 13.13 2.83 -6.32
C ARG A 23 12.40 1.94 -5.32
N LEU A 24 11.12 2.21 -5.11
CA LEU A 24 10.25 1.34 -4.31
C LEU A 24 9.33 0.59 -5.27
N ILE A 25 9.32 -0.74 -5.16
CA ILE A 25 8.34 -1.60 -5.82
C ILE A 25 7.31 -2.01 -4.77
N LEU A 26 6.03 -1.72 -5.03
CA LEU A 26 4.96 -1.77 -4.03
C LEU A 26 3.88 -2.77 -4.43
N PHE A 27 3.69 -3.79 -3.61
CA PHE A 27 2.61 -4.78 -3.73
C PHE A 27 1.76 -4.73 -2.47
N GLY A 28 0.49 -5.05 -2.57
CA GLY A 28 -0.41 -5.32 -1.46
C GLY A 28 -1.38 -6.41 -1.89
N ASP A 29 -1.97 -7.12 -0.92
CA ASP A 29 -3.04 -8.09 -1.20
C ASP A 29 -2.55 -9.16 -2.18
N ALA A 30 -1.32 -9.64 -1.96
CA ALA A 30 -0.64 -10.63 -2.79
C ALA A 30 -0.71 -12.03 -2.19
N GLY A 31 -1.50 -12.25 -1.12
CA GLY A 31 -1.53 -13.52 -0.37
C GLY A 31 -2.24 -14.71 -1.02
N GLU A 32 -2.28 -14.79 -2.36
CA GLU A 32 -2.76 -15.99 -3.09
C GLU A 32 -1.75 -16.39 -4.14
N MET A 33 -1.48 -17.70 -4.27
CA MET A 33 -0.66 -18.23 -5.36
C MET A 33 -1.51 -18.46 -6.61
N ASN A 34 -1.36 -17.59 -7.60
CA ASN A 34 -1.96 -17.77 -8.92
C ASN A 34 -0.97 -17.38 -10.03
N LYS A 35 -1.20 -17.89 -11.25
CA LYS A 35 -0.30 -17.68 -12.39
C LYS A 35 -0.05 -16.20 -12.70
N GLN A 36 -1.06 -15.36 -12.51
CA GLN A 36 -0.94 -13.93 -12.81
C GLN A 36 -0.09 -13.21 -11.75
N GLN A 37 -0.26 -13.55 -10.47
CA GLN A 37 0.56 -13.06 -9.36
C GLN A 37 2.03 -13.44 -9.54
N ASP A 38 2.32 -14.70 -9.86
CA ASP A 38 3.69 -15.19 -10.13
C ASP A 38 4.36 -14.44 -11.30
N ASN A 39 3.63 -14.25 -12.41
CA ASN A 39 4.11 -13.45 -13.54
C ASN A 39 4.34 -11.98 -13.16
N LEU A 40 3.43 -11.37 -12.40
CA LEU A 40 3.57 -9.98 -11.94
C LEU A 40 4.85 -9.79 -11.12
N ILE A 41 5.08 -10.66 -10.13
CA ILE A 41 6.25 -10.62 -9.26
C ILE A 41 7.54 -10.85 -10.05
N THR A 42 7.54 -11.86 -10.92
CA THR A 42 8.69 -12.18 -11.77
C THR A 42 9.05 -11.02 -12.70
N GLU A 43 8.08 -10.42 -13.37
CA GLU A 43 8.34 -9.28 -14.25
C GLU A 43 8.70 -8.01 -13.47
N ALA A 44 8.11 -7.79 -12.29
CA ALA A 44 8.47 -6.69 -11.40
C ALA A 44 9.94 -6.76 -10.95
N SER A 45 10.47 -7.96 -10.70
CA SER A 45 11.87 -8.15 -10.31
C SER A 45 12.87 -7.62 -11.35
N LYS A 46 12.46 -7.55 -12.63
CA LYS A 46 13.28 -7.02 -13.73
C LYS A 46 13.41 -5.49 -13.71
N PHE A 47 12.62 -4.79 -12.90
CA PHE A 47 12.76 -3.34 -12.67
C PHE A 47 13.86 -2.99 -11.66
N ALA A 48 14.65 -3.97 -11.21
CA ALA A 48 15.77 -3.78 -10.30
C ALA A 48 16.77 -2.72 -10.81
N LEU A 49 17.05 -1.75 -9.95
CA LEU A 49 18.23 -0.89 -10.04
C LEU A 49 19.20 -1.33 -8.93
N PRO A 50 20.34 -1.95 -9.26
CA PRO A 50 21.27 -2.50 -8.27
C PRO A 50 21.64 -1.48 -7.18
N GLY A 51 21.45 -1.85 -5.91
CA GLY A 51 21.74 -0.99 -4.76
C GLY A 51 20.79 0.19 -4.55
N LYS A 52 19.77 0.36 -5.41
CA LYS A 52 18.83 1.48 -5.40
C LYS A 52 17.38 1.04 -5.51
N THR A 53 17.06 -0.19 -5.13
CA THR A 53 15.70 -0.71 -5.24
C THR A 53 15.34 -1.52 -4.01
N SER A 54 14.15 -1.31 -3.48
CA SER A 54 13.56 -2.08 -2.38
C SER A 54 12.11 -2.43 -2.69
N VAL A 55 11.65 -3.55 -2.15
CA VAL A 55 10.29 -4.06 -2.36
C VAL A 55 9.52 -4.01 -1.05
N PHE A 56 8.28 -3.54 -1.11
CA PHE A 56 7.36 -3.53 0.03
C PHE A 56 6.09 -4.29 -0.30
N PHE A 57 5.72 -5.22 0.58
CA PHE A 57 4.41 -5.88 0.62
C PHE A 57 3.57 -5.22 1.72
N LEU A 58 2.53 -4.50 1.31
CA LEU A 58 1.73 -3.58 2.11
C LEU A 58 0.55 -4.27 2.81
N GLY A 59 0.77 -5.48 3.33
CA GLY A 59 -0.25 -6.25 4.04
C GLY A 59 -1.10 -7.18 3.18
N ASP A 60 -1.84 -8.03 3.89
CA ASP A 60 -2.62 -9.13 3.35
C ASP A 60 -1.75 -10.10 2.55
N ASN A 61 -0.69 -10.55 3.22
CA ASN A 61 0.35 -11.38 2.63
C ASN A 61 -0.05 -12.86 2.58
N ILE A 62 -1.07 -13.28 3.32
CA ILE A 62 -1.57 -14.67 3.34
C ILE A 62 -3.10 -14.69 3.43
N TYR A 63 -3.74 -15.21 2.39
CA TYR A 63 -5.18 -15.47 2.39
C TYR A 63 -5.51 -16.94 2.67
N PRO A 64 -6.69 -17.24 3.24
CA PRO A 64 -7.76 -16.31 3.58
C PRO A 64 -7.65 -15.66 4.98
N SER A 65 -6.72 -16.07 5.84
CA SER A 65 -6.71 -15.63 7.24
C SER A 65 -5.35 -15.78 7.93
N GLY A 66 -4.27 -15.37 7.25
CA GLY A 66 -2.95 -15.32 7.85
C GLY A 66 -2.26 -16.69 7.91
N MET A 67 -1.16 -16.73 8.66
CA MET A 67 -0.35 -17.93 8.85
C MET A 67 -1.16 -19.07 9.49
N GLY A 68 -0.93 -20.30 9.02
CA GLY A 68 -1.49 -21.49 9.62
C GLY A 68 -0.89 -21.80 10.99
N ILE A 69 -1.71 -22.32 11.91
CA ILE A 69 -1.25 -22.71 13.25
C ILE A 69 -0.89 -24.21 13.27
N THR A 70 -1.60 -25.03 12.49
CA THR A 70 -1.26 -26.44 12.32
C THR A 70 -0.11 -26.60 11.32
N ASP A 71 0.65 -27.70 11.40
CA ASP A 71 1.79 -27.95 10.52
C ASP A 71 1.41 -27.90 9.03
N ASP A 72 0.28 -28.51 8.65
CA ASP A 72 -0.19 -28.55 7.26
C ASP A 72 -0.56 -27.14 6.75
N GLU A 73 -1.31 -26.37 7.54
CA GLU A 73 -1.67 -24.98 7.20
C GLU A 73 -0.45 -24.06 7.18
N ALA A 74 0.49 -24.26 8.12
CA ALA A 74 1.74 -23.51 8.20
C ALA A 74 2.60 -23.76 6.95
N GLN A 75 2.63 -25.00 6.45
CA GLN A 75 3.33 -25.34 5.21
C GLN A 75 2.72 -24.62 3.99
N GLU A 76 1.39 -24.62 3.86
CA GLU A 76 0.68 -23.94 2.77
C GLU A 76 0.90 -22.42 2.82
N SER A 77 0.64 -21.80 3.97
CA SER A 77 0.81 -20.36 4.18
C SER A 77 2.26 -19.89 4.00
N SER A 78 3.25 -20.70 4.41
CA SER A 78 4.67 -20.46 4.12
C SER A 78 4.99 -20.46 2.62
N ALA A 79 4.34 -21.33 1.84
CA ALA A 79 4.54 -21.36 0.39
C ALA A 79 4.04 -20.07 -0.28
N ILE A 80 2.92 -19.52 0.21
CA ILE A 80 2.36 -18.23 -0.25
C ILE A 80 3.34 -17.08 0.03
N LEU A 81 3.95 -17.03 1.21
CA LEU A 81 4.98 -16.01 1.51
C LEU A 81 6.20 -16.17 0.61
N ARG A 82 6.69 -17.41 0.40
CA ARG A 82 7.82 -17.68 -0.50
C ARG A 82 7.56 -17.23 -1.92
N SER A 83 6.34 -17.41 -2.44
CA SER A 83 5.99 -17.00 -3.80
C SER A 83 6.14 -15.49 -4.02
N GLN A 84 6.01 -14.71 -2.95
CA GLN A 84 6.09 -13.24 -2.98
C GLN A 84 7.54 -12.73 -3.01
N TYR A 85 8.42 -13.23 -2.14
CA TYR A 85 9.75 -12.64 -2.01
C TYR A 85 10.82 -13.31 -2.88
N THR A 86 10.65 -14.58 -3.29
CA THR A 86 11.74 -15.38 -3.88
C THR A 86 12.35 -14.73 -5.12
N ALA A 87 11.52 -14.28 -6.08
CA ALA A 87 12.02 -13.67 -7.32
C ALA A 87 12.84 -12.39 -7.05
N PHE A 88 12.40 -11.56 -6.08
CA PHE A 88 13.11 -10.34 -5.70
C PHE A 88 14.42 -10.63 -4.97
N ARG A 89 14.42 -11.59 -4.05
CA ARG A 89 15.64 -11.99 -3.34
C ARG A 89 16.67 -12.61 -4.28
N GLN A 90 16.25 -13.39 -5.29
CA GLN A 90 17.15 -13.95 -6.31
C GLN A 90 17.91 -12.88 -7.11
N VAL A 91 17.33 -11.70 -7.32
CA VAL A 91 17.99 -10.56 -7.98
C VAL A 91 18.59 -9.56 -6.97
N GLY A 92 18.68 -9.95 -5.69
CA GLY A 92 19.35 -9.19 -4.63
C GLY A 92 18.56 -8.03 -4.04
N LEU A 93 17.27 -7.89 -4.34
CA LEU A 93 16.45 -6.77 -3.86
C LEU A 93 15.94 -7.00 -2.44
N PRO A 94 16.15 -6.08 -1.48
CA PRO A 94 15.56 -6.19 -0.15
C PRO A 94 14.04 -6.16 -0.21
N VAL A 95 13.39 -6.99 0.61
CA VAL A 95 11.94 -7.16 0.69
C VAL A 95 11.48 -6.90 2.13
N THR A 96 10.46 -6.06 2.29
CA THR A 96 9.86 -5.74 3.59
C THR A 96 8.36 -6.04 3.54
N PHE A 97 7.87 -6.83 4.48
CA PHE A 97 6.45 -7.12 4.67
C PHE A 97 5.89 -6.24 5.79
N ILE A 98 4.70 -5.67 5.56
CA ILE A 98 3.83 -5.05 6.57
C ILE A 98 2.63 -5.98 6.75
N ALA A 99 2.03 -6.01 7.93
CA ALA A 99 0.81 -6.78 8.18
C ALA A 99 -0.44 -6.08 7.64
N GLY A 100 -1.40 -6.86 7.14
CA GLY A 100 -2.77 -6.45 6.87
C GLY A 100 -3.79 -7.18 7.74
N ASN A 101 -5.07 -6.84 7.60
CA ASN A 101 -6.11 -7.39 8.47
C ASN A 101 -6.26 -8.91 8.31
N HIS A 102 -5.99 -9.47 7.12
CA HIS A 102 -6.00 -10.91 6.93
C HIS A 102 -4.83 -11.63 7.61
N ASP A 103 -3.65 -11.00 7.69
CA ASP A 103 -2.51 -11.54 8.43
C ASP A 103 -2.83 -11.65 9.93
N TRP A 104 -3.62 -10.70 10.45
CA TRP A 104 -4.21 -10.70 11.80
C TRP A 104 -5.45 -11.60 11.93
N ASP A 105 -5.43 -12.82 11.37
CA ASP A 105 -6.55 -13.77 11.43
C ASP A 105 -7.87 -13.20 10.86
N LYS A 106 -7.78 -12.31 9.87
CA LYS A 106 -8.94 -11.53 9.38
C LYS A 106 -9.63 -10.79 10.53
N SER A 107 -8.82 -10.11 11.32
CA SER A 107 -9.20 -9.44 12.58
C SER A 107 -9.84 -10.40 13.60
N GLY A 108 -9.44 -11.67 13.59
CA GLY A 108 -9.94 -12.74 14.45
C GLY A 108 -9.15 -12.90 15.76
N PRO A 109 -9.66 -13.68 16.72
CA PRO A 109 -9.07 -13.79 18.06
C PRO A 109 -7.64 -14.37 18.06
N ASN A 110 -7.24 -15.12 17.03
CA ASN A 110 -5.88 -15.66 16.94
C ASN A 110 -4.92 -14.71 16.20
N GLY A 111 -5.33 -13.47 15.93
CA GLY A 111 -4.59 -12.53 15.09
C GLY A 111 -3.15 -12.29 15.53
N LEU A 112 -2.93 -12.05 16.82
CA LEU A 112 -1.57 -11.83 17.36
C LEU A 112 -0.70 -13.08 17.26
N GLU A 113 -1.26 -14.26 17.50
CA GLU A 113 -0.53 -15.54 17.39
C GLU A 113 -0.11 -15.79 15.93
N LYS A 114 -1.04 -15.69 14.99
CA LYS A 114 -0.76 -15.89 13.56
C LYS A 114 0.23 -14.88 13.01
N LEU A 115 0.12 -13.63 13.44
CA LEU A 115 1.07 -12.58 13.08
C LEU A 115 2.49 -12.90 13.57
N LYS A 116 2.62 -13.38 14.82
CA LYS A 116 3.92 -13.81 15.36
C LYS A 116 4.49 -14.98 14.56
N LEU A 117 3.69 -16.00 14.25
CA LEU A 117 4.12 -17.13 13.41
C LEU A 117 4.60 -16.68 12.02
N GLN A 118 3.91 -15.71 11.42
CA GLN A 118 4.30 -15.11 10.14
C GLN A 118 5.64 -14.37 10.23
N ALA A 119 5.81 -13.52 11.25
CA ALA A 119 7.06 -12.80 11.49
C ALA A 119 8.22 -13.76 11.81
N ASP A 120 7.97 -14.79 12.61
CA ASP A 120 8.94 -15.84 12.94
C ASP A 120 9.37 -16.62 11.71
N PHE A 121 8.43 -16.94 10.81
CA PHE A 121 8.76 -17.58 9.53
C PHE A 121 9.71 -16.69 8.70
N ILE A 122 9.41 -15.40 8.57
CA ILE A 122 10.24 -14.45 7.81
C ILE A 122 11.62 -14.28 8.45
N ASN A 123 11.67 -14.03 9.75
CA ASN A 123 12.93 -13.84 10.51
C ASN A 123 13.77 -15.13 10.55
N GLY A 124 13.11 -16.29 10.58
CA GLY A 124 13.74 -17.61 10.54
C GLY A 124 14.40 -17.96 9.21
N GLN A 125 14.25 -17.13 8.17
CA GLN A 125 15.03 -17.27 6.94
C GLN A 125 16.48 -16.79 7.12
N HIS A 126 16.80 -16.10 8.22
CA HIS A 126 18.13 -15.56 8.54
C HIS A 126 18.73 -14.68 7.42
N ASP A 127 17.87 -13.97 6.69
CA ASP A 127 18.25 -13.02 5.63
C ASP A 127 17.92 -11.59 6.08
N ALA A 128 18.95 -10.78 6.37
CA ALA A 128 18.76 -9.41 6.85
C ALA A 128 18.04 -8.48 5.85
N ALA A 129 18.00 -8.84 4.57
CA ALA A 129 17.29 -8.11 3.53
C ALA A 129 15.87 -8.67 3.27
N LEU A 130 15.39 -9.58 4.10
CA LEU A 130 14.00 -10.03 4.17
C LEU A 130 13.44 -9.69 5.56
N ARG A 131 12.52 -8.73 5.63
CA ARG A 131 12.08 -8.14 6.91
C ARG A 131 10.56 -8.21 7.06
N PHE A 132 10.10 -8.34 8.30
CA PHE A 132 8.70 -8.12 8.70
C PHE A 132 8.65 -6.90 9.63
N ILE A 133 8.02 -5.81 9.19
CA ILE A 133 8.06 -4.50 9.84
C ILE A 133 6.65 -3.88 9.88
N PRO A 134 6.22 -3.31 11.02
CA PRO A 134 6.88 -3.37 12.33
C PRO A 134 6.95 -4.78 12.91
N GLU A 135 7.65 -4.95 14.04
CA GLU A 135 7.67 -6.23 14.76
C GLU A 135 6.24 -6.67 15.14
N ALA A 136 5.97 -7.97 15.09
CA ALA A 136 4.64 -8.52 15.33
C ALA A 136 4.09 -8.08 16.70
N GLY A 137 2.91 -7.47 16.70
CA GLY A 137 2.24 -6.97 17.91
C GLY A 137 2.74 -5.60 18.39
N ILE A 138 3.60 -4.93 17.62
CA ILE A 138 4.05 -3.56 17.87
C ILE A 138 3.46 -2.64 16.79
N PRO A 139 2.84 -1.50 17.14
CA PRO A 139 2.17 -0.64 16.15
C PRO A 139 3.11 0.08 15.18
N GLY A 140 4.40 0.21 15.51
CA GLY A 140 5.30 1.20 14.90
C GLY A 140 5.24 2.55 15.64
N PRO A 141 5.56 3.68 14.96
CA PRO A 141 6.08 3.73 13.60
C PRO A 141 7.51 3.17 13.53
N TYR A 142 7.87 2.60 12.39
CA TYR A 142 9.26 2.33 12.02
C TYR A 142 9.68 3.36 10.98
N ILE A 143 10.76 4.10 11.24
CA ILE A 143 11.20 5.22 10.40
C ILE A 143 12.56 4.88 9.81
N GLU A 144 12.68 4.93 8.48
CA GLU A 144 13.94 4.73 7.78
C GLU A 144 14.14 5.73 6.64
N SER A 145 15.36 6.27 6.50
CA SER A 145 15.74 7.02 5.30
C SER A 145 16.11 6.02 4.20
N VAL A 146 15.44 6.13 3.06
CA VAL A 146 15.74 5.30 1.87
C VAL A 146 16.59 6.04 0.84
N SER A 147 16.67 7.37 0.96
CA SER A 147 17.71 8.20 0.34
C SER A 147 17.95 9.45 1.19
N ASP A 148 18.87 10.32 0.76
CA ASP A 148 19.09 11.61 1.40
C ASP A 148 17.86 12.52 1.34
N LYS A 149 16.97 12.30 0.36
CA LYS A 149 15.79 13.12 0.10
C LYS A 149 14.46 12.46 0.42
N ILE A 150 14.45 11.18 0.78
CA ILE A 150 13.22 10.44 1.04
C ILE A 150 13.28 9.67 2.35
N THR A 151 12.25 9.85 3.17
CA THR A 151 12.04 9.06 4.39
C THR A 151 10.78 8.22 4.26
N VAL A 152 10.85 6.97 4.71
CA VAL A 152 9.72 6.05 4.80
C VAL A 152 9.34 5.88 6.27
N ILE A 153 8.05 6.01 6.56
CA ILE A 153 7.45 5.73 7.86
C ILE A 153 6.47 4.58 7.67
N LEU A 154 6.77 3.42 8.26
CA LEU A 154 5.93 2.23 8.22
C LEU A 154 5.17 2.09 9.54
N TYR A 155 3.90 1.71 9.49
CA TYR A 155 3.17 1.32 10.70
C TYR A 155 2.15 0.22 10.43
N ASP A 156 1.87 -0.57 11.47
CA ASP A 156 0.82 -1.56 11.43
C ASP A 156 -0.52 -0.85 11.68
N SER A 157 -1.27 -0.64 10.60
CA SER A 157 -2.59 -0.04 10.71
C SER A 157 -3.64 -0.96 11.34
N GLU A 158 -3.50 -2.27 11.18
CA GLU A 158 -4.46 -3.23 11.73
C GLU A 158 -4.35 -3.29 13.25
N TYR A 159 -3.16 -3.11 13.82
CA TYR A 159 -3.00 -2.97 15.28
C TYR A 159 -4.02 -2.00 15.90
N TRP A 160 -4.34 -0.89 15.22
CA TRP A 160 -5.29 0.11 15.72
C TRP A 160 -6.76 -0.20 15.47
N LEU A 161 -7.06 -1.13 14.53
CA LEU A 161 -8.42 -1.55 14.18
C LEU A 161 -8.79 -2.90 14.83
N PHE A 162 -7.79 -3.69 15.20
CA PHE A 162 -7.91 -5.04 15.73
C PHE A 162 -8.68 -5.05 17.06
N PRO A 163 -9.76 -5.85 17.17
CA PRO A 163 -10.62 -5.82 18.34
C PRO A 163 -10.16 -6.72 19.50
N TYR A 164 -9.22 -7.65 19.27
CA TYR A 164 -8.83 -8.68 20.24
C TYR A 164 -7.44 -8.45 20.84
N HIS A 165 -7.15 -7.24 21.32
CA HIS A 165 -5.92 -7.01 22.07
C HIS A 165 -5.99 -7.72 23.42
N ASP A 166 -4.99 -8.58 23.70
CA ASP A 166 -4.82 -9.27 24.99
C ASP A 166 -4.84 -8.30 26.17
N ASN A 167 -4.31 -7.09 25.95
CA ASN A 167 -4.43 -5.97 26.85
C ASN A 167 -5.16 -4.84 26.13
N LEU A 168 -6.40 -4.53 26.54
CA LEU A 168 -7.11 -3.34 26.05
C LEU A 168 -6.26 -2.06 26.20
N ASP A 169 -5.35 -2.02 27.19
CA ASP A 169 -4.45 -0.89 27.37
C ASP A 169 -3.34 -0.79 26.31
N SER A 170 -2.95 -1.88 25.62
CA SER A 170 -1.84 -1.81 24.65
C SER A 170 -2.21 -1.04 23.38
N ALA A 171 -3.44 -1.19 22.89
CA ALA A 171 -3.89 -0.51 21.67
C ALA A 171 -4.78 0.71 21.91
N LEU A 172 -5.44 0.80 23.07
CA LEU A 172 -6.43 1.85 23.35
C LEU A 172 -6.08 2.74 24.55
N ASN A 173 -5.05 2.43 25.34
CA ASN A 173 -4.61 3.38 26.37
C ASN A 173 -3.94 4.58 25.71
N GLY A 174 -4.21 5.76 26.25
CA GLY A 174 -3.75 7.02 25.67
C GLY A 174 -2.24 7.07 25.50
N LYS A 175 -1.45 6.40 26.35
CA LYS A 175 0.01 6.52 26.32
C LYS A 175 0.65 5.94 25.06
N VAL A 176 0.30 4.71 24.65
CA VAL A 176 0.90 4.08 23.45
C VAL A 176 0.51 4.88 22.20
N ARG A 177 -0.76 5.29 22.11
CA ARG A 177 -1.26 6.14 21.03
C ARG A 177 -0.55 7.50 20.99
N VAL A 178 -0.37 8.17 22.13
CA VAL A 178 0.37 9.43 22.22
C VAL A 178 1.82 9.24 21.79
N GLN A 179 2.52 8.23 22.31
CA GLN A 179 3.90 7.96 21.94
C GLN A 179 4.07 7.63 20.45
N PHE A 180 3.12 6.88 19.88
CA PHE A 180 3.08 6.57 18.46
C PHE A 180 2.93 7.84 17.61
N LEU A 181 1.95 8.69 17.95
CA LEU A 181 1.69 9.93 17.23
C LEU A 181 2.83 10.94 17.40
N ASP A 182 3.39 11.06 18.60
CA ASP A 182 4.56 11.90 18.88
C ASP A 182 5.78 11.44 18.09
N SER A 183 5.98 10.12 17.94
CA SER A 183 7.07 9.56 17.13
C SER A 183 6.87 9.84 15.65
N ILE A 184 5.64 9.77 15.13
CA ILE A 184 5.33 10.17 13.75
C ILE A 184 5.59 11.67 13.56
N ALA A 185 5.07 12.51 14.46
CA ALA A 185 5.24 13.95 14.39
C ALA A 185 6.72 14.36 14.45
N THR A 186 7.50 13.70 15.32
CA THR A 186 8.95 13.91 15.41
C THR A 186 9.66 13.46 14.14
N GLY A 187 9.39 12.25 13.65
CA GLY A 187 9.99 11.73 12.42
C GLY A 187 9.69 12.58 11.19
N VAL A 188 8.49 13.14 11.12
CA VAL A 188 8.10 14.09 10.08
C VAL A 188 8.75 15.47 10.29
N GLY A 189 8.85 15.95 11.53
CA GLY A 189 9.55 17.20 11.86
C GLY A 189 11.04 17.16 11.58
N ASP A 190 11.68 16.00 11.73
CA ASP A 190 13.12 15.81 11.45
C ASP A 190 13.43 15.69 9.94
N THR A 191 12.40 15.80 9.08
CA THR A 191 12.51 15.52 7.64
C THR A 191 11.98 16.66 6.75
N GLU A 192 11.97 17.91 7.25
CA GLU A 192 11.40 19.08 6.54
C GLU A 192 11.87 19.28 5.09
N ASP A 193 13.11 18.92 4.75
CA ASP A 193 13.69 19.04 3.40
C ASP A 193 13.52 17.78 2.52
N LYS A 194 12.80 16.79 3.03
CA LYS A 194 12.60 15.48 2.40
C LYS A 194 11.14 15.28 2.01
N THR A 195 10.91 14.31 1.14
CA THR A 195 9.56 13.77 0.93
C THR A 195 9.35 12.57 1.85
N VAL A 196 8.23 12.55 2.56
CA VAL A 196 7.88 11.50 3.51
C VAL A 196 6.83 10.58 2.89
N LEU A 197 7.16 9.29 2.82
CA LEU A 197 6.26 8.22 2.41
C LEU A 197 5.74 7.51 3.66
N ILE A 198 4.43 7.57 3.87
CA ILE A 198 3.77 6.86 4.97
C ILE A 198 3.14 5.59 4.42
N LEU A 199 3.69 4.43 4.79
CA LEU A 199 3.29 3.11 4.32
C LEU A 199 2.52 2.37 5.41
N SER A 200 1.31 1.91 5.06
CA SER A 200 0.47 1.08 5.93
C SER A 200 -0.48 0.24 5.10
N HIS A 201 -1.07 -0.81 5.66
CA HIS A 201 -2.03 -1.61 4.91
C HIS A 201 -3.31 -0.82 4.54
N HIS A 202 -3.87 -0.11 5.51
CA HIS A 202 -5.13 0.61 5.39
C HIS A 202 -4.99 2.00 4.74
N PRO A 203 -5.73 2.33 3.64
CA PRO A 203 -5.69 3.64 2.99
C PRO A 203 -6.31 4.77 3.82
N MET A 204 -5.72 5.97 3.83
CA MET A 204 -6.36 7.13 4.45
C MET A 204 -7.58 7.63 3.66
N ARG A 205 -7.59 7.36 2.34
CA ARG A 205 -8.73 7.61 1.45
C ARG A 205 -8.80 6.54 0.38
N SER A 206 -10.02 6.12 0.02
CA SER A 206 -10.19 5.20 -1.08
C SER A 206 -11.53 5.35 -1.82
N PHE A 207 -11.59 4.76 -3.01
CA PHE A 207 -12.78 4.60 -3.84
C PHE A 207 -13.12 3.12 -4.11
N GLY A 208 -12.40 2.17 -3.51
CA GLY A 208 -12.73 0.74 -3.61
C GLY A 208 -13.87 0.33 -2.67
N GLU A 209 -13.97 -0.97 -2.40
CA GLU A 209 -15.12 -1.55 -1.70
C GLU A 209 -15.21 -1.13 -0.23
N HIS A 210 -14.08 -0.97 0.47
CA HIS A 210 -14.03 -0.55 1.89
C HIS A 210 -14.31 0.95 2.09
N ALA A 211 -14.44 1.72 1.00
CA ALA A 211 -14.99 3.07 1.05
C ALA A 211 -16.53 3.09 1.26
N VAL A 212 -17.20 1.93 1.18
CA VAL A 212 -18.65 1.76 1.41
C VAL A 212 -19.47 2.77 0.61
N ARG A 213 -19.11 2.95 -0.67
CA ARG A 213 -19.81 3.84 -1.60
C ARG A 213 -20.89 3.07 -2.35
N PHE A 214 -22.04 3.70 -2.51
CA PHE A 214 -23.16 3.15 -3.27
C PHE A 214 -23.61 4.15 -4.33
N SER A 215 -23.80 3.66 -5.55
CA SER A 215 -24.35 4.41 -6.68
C SER A 215 -25.87 4.25 -6.72
N TRP A 216 -26.56 5.12 -7.46
CA TRP A 216 -28.00 4.97 -7.71
C TRP A 216 -28.34 3.58 -8.29
N LYS A 217 -27.43 2.99 -9.07
CA LYS A 217 -27.57 1.64 -9.63
C LYS A 217 -27.57 0.58 -8.53
N ASP A 218 -26.83 0.77 -7.43
CA ASP A 218 -26.87 -0.17 -6.29
C ASP A 218 -28.22 -0.13 -5.57
N HIS A 219 -28.84 1.05 -5.48
CA HIS A 219 -30.15 1.23 -4.84
C HIS A 219 -31.32 0.69 -5.66
N ILE A 220 -31.20 0.73 -7.00
CA ILE A 220 -32.24 0.29 -7.93
C ILE A 220 -32.00 -1.13 -8.44
N PHE A 221 -30.75 -1.52 -8.70
CA PHE A 221 -30.37 -2.80 -9.30
C PHE A 221 -29.30 -3.53 -8.46
N PRO A 222 -29.58 -3.87 -7.19
CA PRO A 222 -28.57 -4.36 -6.24
C PRO A 222 -27.86 -5.65 -6.69
N LEU A 223 -28.56 -6.51 -7.42
CA LEU A 223 -28.05 -7.79 -7.91
C LEU A 223 -26.96 -7.63 -8.98
N THR A 224 -26.86 -6.45 -9.62
CA THR A 224 -25.80 -6.16 -10.58
C THR A 224 -24.40 -6.14 -9.97
N ARG A 225 -24.29 -5.99 -8.64
CA ARG A 225 -23.00 -6.07 -7.91
C ARG A 225 -22.39 -7.45 -8.01
N LYS A 226 -23.20 -8.51 -7.88
CA LYS A 226 -22.75 -9.89 -8.02
C LYS A 226 -22.76 -10.30 -9.49
N TRP A 227 -23.85 -10.01 -10.20
CA TRP A 227 -24.12 -10.54 -11.54
C TRP A 227 -24.24 -9.37 -12.52
N LYS A 228 -23.15 -9.00 -13.18
CA LYS A 228 -23.01 -7.74 -13.96
C LYS A 228 -24.12 -7.46 -14.98
N ASN A 229 -24.79 -8.49 -15.50
CA ASN A 229 -25.84 -8.39 -16.51
C ASN A 229 -27.27 -8.53 -15.96
N PHE A 230 -27.44 -8.59 -14.64
CA PHE A 230 -28.73 -8.84 -14.00
C PHE A 230 -29.42 -7.54 -13.55
N TYR A 231 -30.09 -6.86 -14.49
CA TYR A 231 -30.78 -5.58 -14.27
C TYR A 231 -32.22 -5.76 -13.80
N LEU A 232 -32.42 -6.42 -12.66
CA LEU A 232 -33.73 -6.50 -12.02
C LEU A 232 -33.93 -5.29 -11.09
N PRO A 233 -34.87 -4.37 -11.37
CA PRO A 233 -35.11 -3.22 -10.51
C PRO A 233 -35.77 -3.66 -9.21
N LEU A 234 -35.09 -3.46 -8.08
CA LEU A 234 -35.55 -3.72 -6.73
C LEU A 234 -35.37 -2.43 -5.89
N PRO A 235 -36.04 -1.30 -6.22
CA PRO A 235 -35.99 -0.12 -5.36
C PRO A 235 -36.56 -0.45 -3.96
N VAL A 236 -36.20 0.34 -2.95
CA VAL A 236 -36.47 0.07 -1.52
C VAL A 236 -35.69 -1.15 -1.00
N LEU A 237 -35.94 -2.37 -1.50
CA LEU A 237 -35.21 -3.59 -1.11
C LEU A 237 -33.71 -3.48 -1.42
N GLY A 238 -33.36 -2.91 -2.57
CA GLY A 238 -31.98 -2.65 -2.96
C GLY A 238 -31.30 -1.56 -2.14
N SER A 239 -32.07 -0.73 -1.42
CA SER A 239 -31.52 0.25 -0.46
C SER A 239 -31.32 -0.34 0.94
N VAL A 240 -31.95 -1.48 1.27
CA VAL A 240 -31.76 -2.18 2.55
C VAL A 240 -30.31 -2.64 2.69
N TYR A 241 -29.71 -3.24 1.66
CA TYR A 241 -28.32 -3.71 1.72
C TYR A 241 -27.30 -2.57 1.91
N PRO A 242 -27.31 -1.47 1.13
CA PRO A 242 -26.50 -0.28 1.38
C PRO A 242 -26.65 0.28 2.80
N VAL A 243 -27.89 0.38 3.30
CA VAL A 243 -28.16 0.86 4.66
C VAL A 243 -27.56 -0.11 5.68
N LEU A 244 -27.86 -1.40 5.61
CA LEU A 244 -27.32 -2.39 6.56
C LEU A 244 -25.78 -2.45 6.53
N ARG A 245 -25.16 -2.47 5.35
CA ARG A 245 -23.70 -2.51 5.18
C ARG A 245 -22.99 -1.27 5.72
N SER A 246 -23.65 -0.11 5.67
CA SER A 246 -23.12 1.16 6.20
C SER A 246 -23.48 1.45 7.66
N THR A 247 -24.49 0.76 8.23
CA THR A 247 -25.00 1.04 9.58
C THR A 247 -24.83 -0.12 10.57
N VAL A 248 -25.25 -1.32 10.20
CA VAL A 248 -25.32 -2.52 11.07
C VAL A 248 -24.09 -3.41 10.90
N PHE A 249 -23.64 -3.66 9.67
CA PHE A 249 -22.44 -4.45 9.37
C PHE A 249 -21.19 -3.57 9.22
N LYS A 250 -21.03 -2.60 10.13
CA LYS A 250 -19.84 -1.75 10.12
C LYS A 250 -18.63 -2.60 10.49
N SER A 251 -17.74 -2.79 9.54
CA SER A 251 -16.45 -3.41 9.79
C SER A 251 -15.48 -2.33 10.29
N PRO A 252 -14.62 -2.59 11.29
CA PRO A 252 -13.48 -1.73 11.59
C PRO A 252 -12.62 -1.43 10.35
N GLU A 253 -12.56 -2.40 9.43
CA GLU A 253 -11.94 -2.33 8.10
C GLU A 253 -12.56 -1.30 7.12
N ASP A 254 -13.70 -0.69 7.45
CA ASP A 254 -14.34 0.29 6.57
C ASP A 254 -14.00 1.72 6.94
N LEU A 255 -13.73 2.57 5.94
CA LEU A 255 -13.46 4.01 6.14
C LEU A 255 -14.59 4.76 6.88
N SER A 256 -15.80 4.19 6.89
CA SER A 256 -16.94 4.78 7.59
C SER A 256 -16.93 4.54 9.11
N HIS A 257 -16.13 3.56 9.59
CA HIS A 257 -16.07 3.12 10.98
C HIS A 257 -15.42 4.19 11.88
N PRO A 258 -15.94 4.42 13.11
CA PRO A 258 -15.40 5.43 14.02
C PRO A 258 -13.92 5.24 14.36
N THR A 259 -13.48 4.00 14.64
CA THR A 259 -12.07 3.71 14.98
C THR A 259 -11.12 4.08 13.84
N TYR A 260 -11.47 3.69 12.61
CA TYR A 260 -10.69 4.01 11.42
C TYR A 260 -10.70 5.51 11.12
N LYS A 261 -11.85 6.19 11.24
CA LYS A 261 -11.90 7.67 11.13
C LYS A 261 -11.01 8.37 12.14
N ASN A 262 -10.97 7.88 13.38
CA ASN A 262 -10.10 8.42 14.41
C ASN A 262 -8.62 8.18 14.07
N LEU A 263 -8.27 6.99 13.57
CA LEU A 263 -6.91 6.72 13.08
C LEU A 263 -6.51 7.70 11.96
N ILE A 264 -7.36 7.85 10.94
CA ILE A 264 -7.11 8.79 9.83
C ILE A 264 -6.93 10.21 10.34
N ARG A 265 -7.79 10.66 11.25
CA ARG A 265 -7.70 12.00 11.83
C ARG A 265 -6.38 12.18 12.58
N ASP A 266 -6.05 11.24 13.44
CA ASP A 266 -4.88 11.36 14.31
C ASP A 266 -3.57 11.31 13.51
N ILE A 267 -3.46 10.42 12.52
CA ILE A 267 -2.33 10.41 11.58
C ILE A 267 -2.28 11.72 10.78
N SER A 268 -3.42 12.19 10.26
CA SER A 268 -3.47 13.45 9.50
C SER A 268 -3.00 14.64 10.32
N THR A 269 -3.38 14.69 11.61
CA THR A 269 -2.93 15.74 12.55
C THR A 269 -1.44 15.60 12.85
N ALA A 270 -0.93 14.39 13.09
CA ALA A 270 0.49 14.18 13.39
C ALA A 270 1.43 14.65 12.26
N VAL A 271 0.94 14.71 11.03
CA VAL A 271 1.75 15.06 9.84
C VAL A 271 1.36 16.39 9.20
N GLU A 272 0.44 17.14 9.80
CA GLU A 272 -0.18 18.32 9.18
C GLU A 272 0.81 19.45 8.86
N ASN A 273 1.92 19.52 9.61
CA ASN A 273 2.92 20.57 9.46
C ASN A 273 3.92 20.28 8.32
N HIS A 274 3.84 19.12 7.68
CA HIS A 274 4.75 18.74 6.61
C HIS A 274 4.05 18.70 5.26
N LYS A 275 4.59 19.43 4.29
CA LYS A 275 3.94 19.65 2.99
C LYS A 275 4.07 18.45 2.05
N ASN A 276 5.18 17.72 2.17
CA ASN A 276 5.57 16.68 1.23
C ASN A 276 5.31 15.27 1.79
N VAL A 277 4.06 15.02 2.22
CA VAL A 277 3.63 13.72 2.76
C VAL A 277 2.76 12.98 1.75
N ILE A 278 3.09 11.70 1.50
CA ILE A 278 2.34 10.83 0.58
C ILE A 278 1.99 9.54 1.30
N PHE A 279 0.70 9.20 1.30
CA PHE A 279 0.21 7.95 1.88
C PHE A 279 0.24 6.84 0.83
N VAL A 280 0.69 5.66 1.22
CA VAL A 280 0.84 4.49 0.35
C VAL A 280 0.26 3.27 1.06
N SER A 281 -0.62 2.53 0.39
CA SER A 281 -1.33 1.41 1.04
C SER A 281 -1.73 0.26 0.12
N GLY A 282 -2.21 -0.83 0.71
CA GLY A 282 -2.89 -1.95 0.05
C GLY A 282 -4.40 -1.94 0.34
N HIS A 283 -4.93 -3.07 0.83
CA HIS A 283 -6.26 -3.34 1.39
C HIS A 283 -7.41 -3.30 0.38
N ASP A 284 -7.54 -2.18 -0.34
CA ASP A 284 -8.53 -2.08 -1.38
C ASP A 284 -8.03 -2.81 -2.62
N HIS A 285 -8.74 -3.87 -3.03
CA HIS A 285 -8.28 -4.78 -4.08
C HIS A 285 -8.20 -4.14 -5.48
N GLY A 286 -7.21 -3.30 -5.73
CA GLY A 286 -7.07 -2.50 -6.94
C GLY A 286 -5.98 -1.41 -6.83
N LEU A 287 -5.66 -0.81 -7.98
CA LEU A 287 -4.69 0.28 -8.09
C LEU A 287 -5.43 1.62 -8.11
N GLN A 288 -4.99 2.58 -7.29
CA GLN A 288 -5.58 3.92 -7.25
C GLN A 288 -4.51 4.99 -7.03
N TYR A 289 -4.71 6.14 -7.67
CA TYR A 289 -3.99 7.36 -7.34
C TYR A 289 -4.98 8.49 -7.07
N ILE A 290 -4.97 8.99 -5.84
CA ILE A 290 -5.93 9.96 -5.32
C ILE A 290 -5.18 11.24 -4.98
N VAL A 291 -5.67 12.35 -5.54
CA VAL A 291 -5.05 13.67 -5.51
C VAL A 291 -6.12 14.69 -5.13
N ASP A 292 -5.99 15.30 -3.96
CA ASP A 292 -6.90 16.34 -3.47
C ASP A 292 -6.12 17.46 -2.78
N LYS A 293 -5.98 18.61 -3.46
CA LYS A 293 -5.12 19.72 -3.01
C LYS A 293 -3.70 19.23 -2.70
N ASN A 294 -3.29 19.23 -1.43
CA ASN A 294 -1.97 18.78 -0.98
C ASN A 294 -1.99 17.31 -0.53
N PHE A 295 -3.17 16.68 -0.40
CA PHE A 295 -3.29 15.28 -0.04
C PHE A 295 -2.98 14.37 -1.24
N ARG A 296 -2.14 13.36 -1.01
CA ARG A 296 -1.79 12.31 -1.98
C ARG A 296 -1.95 10.94 -1.34
N GLN A 297 -2.68 10.05 -2.00
CA GLN A 297 -2.78 8.63 -1.63
C GLN A 297 -2.53 7.77 -2.86
N ILE A 298 -1.68 6.77 -2.68
CA ILE A 298 -1.42 5.68 -3.61
C ILE A 298 -1.96 4.40 -2.99
N VAL A 299 -2.76 3.65 -3.74
CA VAL A 299 -3.23 2.32 -3.35
C VAL A 299 -2.68 1.31 -4.35
N SER A 300 -1.96 0.31 -3.86
CA SER A 300 -1.35 -0.78 -4.64
C SER A 300 -1.83 -2.15 -4.15
N GLY A 301 -3.13 -2.29 -3.85
CA GLY A 301 -3.69 -3.49 -3.24
C GLY A 301 -4.12 -4.58 -4.22
N SER A 302 -3.42 -4.77 -5.34
CA SER A 302 -3.88 -5.69 -6.40
C SER A 302 -2.87 -6.76 -6.76
N GLY A 303 -2.15 -7.30 -5.78
CA GLY A 303 -1.16 -8.35 -6.00
C GLY A 303 -1.80 -9.65 -6.49
N SER A 304 -2.94 -10.04 -5.92
CA SER A 304 -3.68 -11.24 -6.33
C SER A 304 -5.20 -11.05 -6.41
N LYS A 305 -5.77 -10.09 -5.67
CA LYS A 305 -7.22 -9.83 -5.64
C LYS A 305 -7.67 -8.64 -6.48
N THR A 306 -8.98 -8.57 -6.73
CA THR A 306 -9.62 -7.52 -7.54
C THR A 306 -11.00 -7.16 -7.01
N SER A 307 -11.33 -5.87 -6.98
CA SER A 307 -12.62 -5.34 -6.49
C SER A 307 -13.11 -4.19 -7.37
N PHE A 308 -14.36 -3.76 -7.22
CA PHE A 308 -14.85 -2.60 -7.96
C PHE A 308 -14.32 -1.27 -7.37
N ILE A 309 -13.88 -0.35 -8.24
CA ILE A 309 -13.46 1.01 -7.83
C ILE A 309 -14.42 2.06 -8.39
N HIS A 310 -15.08 2.80 -7.50
CA HIS A 310 -15.96 3.91 -7.83
C HIS A 310 -15.19 5.06 -8.49
N SER A 311 -15.86 5.82 -9.36
CA SER A 311 -15.27 7.05 -9.90
C SER A 311 -15.38 8.21 -8.90
N GLY A 312 -14.48 9.20 -9.00
CA GLY A 312 -14.56 10.42 -8.21
C GLY A 312 -13.68 11.53 -8.75
N LYS A 313 -13.98 12.78 -8.35
CA LYS A 313 -13.29 13.98 -8.85
C LYS A 313 -11.79 14.01 -8.52
N THR A 314 -11.42 13.45 -7.37
CA THR A 314 -10.04 13.43 -6.86
C THR A 314 -9.29 12.14 -7.24
N LEU A 315 -9.96 11.20 -7.91
CA LEU A 315 -9.35 9.94 -8.35
C LEU A 315 -8.71 10.14 -9.73
N LYS A 316 -7.38 10.28 -9.78
CA LYS A 316 -6.61 10.54 -11.00
C LYS A 316 -6.38 9.29 -11.82
N TYR A 317 -6.18 8.16 -11.17
CA TYR A 317 -6.00 6.87 -11.81
C TYR A 317 -6.73 5.78 -11.04
N LYS A 318 -7.29 4.81 -11.77
CA LYS A 318 -7.83 3.59 -11.18
C LYS A 318 -7.66 2.40 -12.13
N TYR A 319 -7.36 1.25 -11.57
CA TYR A 319 -7.38 -0.02 -12.28
C TYR A 319 -7.78 -1.14 -11.33
N ASN A 320 -8.74 -1.97 -11.77
CA ASN A 320 -9.41 -2.93 -10.90
C ASN A 320 -9.06 -4.39 -11.21
N LYS A 321 -7.88 -4.62 -11.79
CA LYS A 321 -7.31 -5.96 -11.95
C LYS A 321 -5.88 -5.97 -11.39
N GLN A 322 -5.25 -7.15 -11.38
CA GLN A 322 -3.94 -7.29 -10.77
C GLN A 322 -2.85 -6.45 -11.45
N GLY A 323 -1.96 -5.92 -10.62
CA GLY A 323 -0.92 -4.97 -10.96
C GLY A 323 -0.19 -4.47 -9.72
N PHE A 324 0.78 -3.59 -9.92
CA PHE A 324 1.61 -3.04 -8.85
C PHE A 324 2.02 -1.60 -9.15
N CYS A 325 2.60 -0.93 -8.14
CA CYS A 325 3.10 0.42 -8.25
C CYS A 325 4.63 0.46 -8.13
N ILE A 326 5.27 1.34 -8.88
CA ILE A 326 6.67 1.73 -8.68
C ILE A 326 6.70 3.22 -8.32
N LEU A 327 7.47 3.56 -7.29
CA LEU A 327 7.87 4.92 -6.96
C LEU A 327 9.36 5.08 -7.22
N ASP A 328 9.71 5.95 -8.18
CA ASP A 328 11.09 6.38 -8.38
C ASP A 328 11.33 7.68 -7.62
N CYS A 329 12.21 7.62 -6.64
CA CYS A 329 12.68 8.73 -5.83
C CYS A 329 13.78 9.49 -6.55
N LEU A 330 13.59 10.79 -6.77
CA LEU A 330 14.51 11.61 -7.55
C LEU A 330 15.40 12.46 -6.64
N ASP A 331 16.54 12.88 -7.20
CA ASP A 331 17.57 13.73 -6.56
C ASP A 331 17.10 15.11 -6.06
N ASN A 332 15.90 15.53 -6.45
CA ASN A 332 15.26 16.77 -6.03
C ASN A 332 14.08 16.56 -5.07
N ALA A 333 14.02 15.41 -4.38
CA ALA A 333 12.94 14.98 -3.51
C ALA A 333 11.57 14.77 -4.19
N SER A 334 11.46 14.96 -5.51
CA SER A 334 10.25 14.62 -6.27
C SER A 334 10.15 13.11 -6.49
N LEU A 335 8.96 12.62 -6.82
CA LEU A 335 8.72 11.22 -7.11
C LEU A 335 8.09 11.04 -8.50
N ASN A 336 8.50 10.01 -9.23
CA ASN A 336 7.69 9.49 -10.33
C ASN A 336 6.87 8.31 -9.82
N VAL A 337 5.54 8.42 -9.92
CA VAL A 337 4.62 7.31 -9.63
C VAL A 337 4.24 6.62 -10.92
N SER A 338 4.44 5.31 -11.01
CA SER A 338 4.06 4.49 -12.16
C SER A 338 3.21 3.30 -11.73
N PHE A 339 2.15 3.00 -12.48
CA PHE A 339 1.35 1.79 -12.28
C PHE A 339 1.53 0.82 -13.43
N TYR A 340 1.83 -0.42 -13.08
CA TYR A 340 2.06 -1.53 -13.99
C TYR A 340 0.95 -2.56 -13.85
N ILE A 341 0.38 -2.95 -14.99
CA ILE A 341 -0.75 -3.89 -15.05
C ILE A 341 -0.37 -5.08 -15.91
N PHE A 342 -0.95 -6.24 -15.59
CA PHE A 342 -0.86 -7.40 -16.47
C PHE A 342 -1.96 -7.36 -17.52
N LYS A 343 -1.59 -7.29 -18.79
CA LYS A 343 -2.52 -7.29 -19.93
C LYS A 343 -1.90 -8.04 -21.10
N ASP A 344 -2.67 -8.95 -21.69
CA ASP A 344 -2.27 -9.74 -22.87
C ASP A 344 -0.92 -10.48 -22.67
N ASP A 345 -0.80 -11.15 -21.52
CA ASP A 345 0.40 -11.87 -21.06
C ASP A 345 1.68 -11.03 -20.92
N LYS A 346 1.53 -9.71 -20.77
CA LYS A 346 2.66 -8.77 -20.62
C LYS A 346 2.40 -7.74 -19.52
N ILE A 347 3.49 -7.23 -18.94
CA ILE A 347 3.45 -6.04 -18.11
C ILE A 347 3.39 -4.79 -18.97
N LEU A 348 2.44 -3.91 -18.68
CA LEU A 348 2.29 -2.62 -19.31
C LEU A 348 2.35 -1.52 -18.24
N LYS A 349 3.18 -0.49 -18.46
CA LYS A 349 3.04 0.79 -17.74
C LYS A 349 1.77 1.47 -18.20
N SER A 350 0.75 1.49 -17.36
CA SER A 350 -0.58 1.98 -17.69
C SER A 350 -0.84 3.42 -17.25
N PHE A 351 -0.02 3.93 -16.33
CA PHE A 351 -0.08 5.29 -15.84
C PHE A 351 1.29 5.72 -15.32
N GLU A 352 1.57 7.01 -15.43
CA GLU A 352 2.74 7.68 -14.87
C GLU A 352 2.35 9.12 -14.52
N ASP A 353 2.83 9.62 -13.38
CA ASP A 353 2.75 11.03 -13.00
C ASP A 353 3.96 11.44 -12.16
N VAL A 354 4.22 12.74 -12.06
CA VAL A 354 5.31 13.30 -11.26
C VAL A 354 4.74 14.06 -10.07
N ILE A 355 5.08 13.62 -8.86
CA ILE A 355 4.78 14.30 -7.62
C ILE A 355 5.95 15.22 -7.31
N LYS A 356 5.77 16.52 -7.57
CA LYS A 356 6.79 17.53 -7.28
C LYS A 356 6.88 17.77 -5.78
N HIS A 357 8.10 17.92 -5.29
CA HIS A 357 8.37 18.43 -3.95
C HIS A 357 8.01 19.93 -3.90
N GLU A 358 7.28 20.34 -2.85
CA GLU A 358 6.79 21.71 -2.61
C GLU A 358 7.65 22.51 -1.64
#